data_AF-A0A8T3KQP0-F1
#
_entry.id   AF-A0A8T3KQP0-F1
#
_cell.length_a   1.000
_cell.length_b   1.000
_cell.length_c   1.000
_cell.angle_alpha   90.00
_cell.angle_beta   90.00
_cell.angle_gamma   90.00
#
_symmetry.space_group_name_H-M   'P 1'
#
loop_
_entity.id
_entity.type
_entity.pdbx_description
1 polymer ?
#
loop_
_entity_poly.entity_id
_entity_poly.type
_entity_poly.pdbx_seq_one_letter_code
_entity_poly.pdbx_strand_id
1 'polypeptide(L)'
;MKYNENYKLLPSQIAQQVMKSVNEEFKSFFELIHKKRSGQYTAKASIPHYLPKDGVREITFTPAHFKIIQNQIRLSLPKQIKIKYNVKYLYFPIPPHIIDQPVKEVQIQPYYG
;
A
#
# COMPACT_ATOMS: atom_id res chain seq x y z
N MET A 1 -10.88 0.19 18.38
CA MET A 1 -10.44 0.62 17.02
C MET A 1 -10.94 2.00 16.56
N LYS A 2 -11.73 2.78 17.35
CA LYS A 2 -12.35 4.05 16.88
C LYS A 2 -11.54 5.36 17.11
N TYR A 3 -10.32 5.29 17.63
CA TYR A 3 -9.57 6.47 18.10
C TYR A 3 -8.23 6.74 17.37
N ASN A 4 -8.02 6.20 16.17
CA ASN A 4 -6.87 6.60 15.37
C ASN A 4 -7.30 7.71 14.40
N GLU A 5 -6.93 8.96 14.70
CA GLU A 5 -7.27 10.14 13.91
C GLU A 5 -6.81 9.99 12.46
N ASN A 6 -5.61 9.44 12.24
CA ASN A 6 -5.08 9.20 10.89
C ASN A 6 -5.95 8.23 10.07
N TYR A 7 -6.61 7.28 10.72
CA TYR A 7 -7.47 6.31 10.06
C TYR A 7 -8.79 6.93 9.57
N LYS A 8 -9.31 7.97 10.25
CA LYS A 8 -10.45 8.77 9.76
C LYS A 8 -10.06 9.68 8.59
N LEU A 9 -8.77 10.00 8.46
CA LEU A 9 -8.28 10.89 7.42
C LEU A 9 -8.05 10.18 6.06
N LEU A 10 -7.92 8.86 6.09
CA LEU A 10 -7.78 8.04 4.88
C LEU A 10 -9.16 7.84 4.22
N PRO A 11 -9.26 7.93 2.87
CA PRO A 11 -10.44 7.46 2.18
C PRO A 11 -10.73 6.02 2.57
N SER A 12 -12.01 5.69 2.77
CA SER A 12 -12.48 4.37 3.19
C SER A 12 -11.80 3.23 2.43
N GLN A 13 -11.59 3.40 1.13
CA GLN A 13 -10.97 2.40 0.26
C GLN A 13 -9.47 2.16 0.57
N ILE A 14 -8.71 3.20 0.91
CA ILE A 14 -7.29 3.06 1.31
C ILE A 14 -7.21 2.42 2.69
N ALA A 15 -8.09 2.83 3.61
CA ALA A 15 -8.19 2.22 4.93
C ALA A 15 -8.51 0.71 4.83
N GLN A 16 -9.45 0.33 3.94
CA GLN A 16 -9.76 -1.06 3.63
C GLN A 16 -8.57 -1.82 3.06
N GLN A 17 -7.79 -1.21 2.16
CA GLN A 17 -6.60 -1.83 1.58
C GLN A 17 -5.51 -2.08 2.63
N VAL A 18 -5.28 -1.12 3.52
CA VAL A 18 -4.36 -1.27 4.66
C VAL A 18 -4.81 -2.43 5.55
N MET A 19 -6.10 -2.53 5.87
CA MET A 19 -6.65 -3.67 6.64
C MET A 19 -6.48 -5.00 5.90
N LYS A 20 -6.73 -5.02 4.59
CA LYS A 20 -6.58 -6.23 3.78
C LYS A 20 -5.14 -6.73 3.81
N SER A 21 -4.17 -5.83 3.67
CA SER A 21 -2.75 -6.17 3.73
C SER A 21 -2.34 -6.67 5.12
N VAL A 22 -2.84 -6.07 6.20
CA VAL A 22 -2.64 -6.62 7.57
C VAL A 22 -3.24 -8.03 7.69
N ASN A 23 -4.45 -8.24 7.17
CA ASN A 23 -5.09 -9.56 7.19
C ASN A 23 -4.28 -10.62 6.40
N GLU A 24 -3.70 -10.24 5.27
CA GLU A 24 -2.82 -11.10 4.46
C GLU A 24 -1.52 -11.46 5.21
N GLU A 25 -0.89 -10.51 5.90
CA GLU A 25 0.29 -10.77 6.75
C GLU A 25 -0.03 -11.77 7.86
N PHE A 26 -1.17 -11.63 8.54
CA PHE A 26 -1.59 -12.57 9.58
C PHE A 26 -1.92 -13.95 9.03
N LYS A 27 -2.55 -14.04 7.85
CA LYS A 27 -2.80 -15.32 7.18
C LYS A 27 -1.49 -16.06 6.90
N SER A 28 -0.49 -15.37 6.34
CA SER A 28 0.84 -15.93 6.10
C SER A 28 1.51 -16.38 7.40
N PHE A 29 1.43 -15.57 8.47
CA PHE A 29 1.94 -15.93 9.79
C PHE A 29 1.32 -17.23 10.32
N PHE A 30 0.00 -17.39 10.24
CA PHE A 30 -0.67 -18.62 10.70
C PHE A 30 -0.28 -19.84 9.86
N GLU A 31 -0.12 -19.69 8.55
CA GLU A 31 0.38 -20.76 7.67
C GLU A 31 1.81 -21.17 8.06
N LEU A 32 2.69 -20.22 8.39
CA LEU A 32 4.04 -20.50 8.89
C LEU A 32 4.03 -21.22 10.23
N ILE A 33 3.14 -20.85 11.16
CA ILE A 33 2.95 -21.56 12.43
C ILE A 33 2.50 -23.00 12.18
N HIS A 34 1.60 -23.22 11.23
CA HIS A 34 1.14 -24.56 10.88
C HIS A 34 2.26 -25.42 10.29
N LYS A 35 3.04 -24.89 9.35
CA LYS A 35 4.21 -25.58 8.76
C LYS A 35 5.31 -25.86 9.80
N LYS A 36 5.49 -24.97 10.77
CA LYS A 36 6.43 -25.18 11.88
C LYS A 36 5.99 -26.33 12.78
N ARG A 37 4.69 -26.43 13.06
CA ARG A 37 4.12 -27.55 13.84
C ARG A 37 4.23 -28.89 13.10
N SER A 38 4.15 -28.90 11.76
CA SER A 38 4.32 -30.10 10.94
C SER A 38 5.78 -30.45 10.63
N GLY A 39 6.75 -29.72 11.20
CA GLY A 39 8.18 -29.97 10.98
C GLY A 39 8.72 -29.50 9.62
N GLN A 40 7.90 -28.87 8.79
CA GLN A 40 8.25 -28.42 7.43
C GLN A 40 8.84 -27.00 7.39
N TYR A 41 8.99 -26.35 8.55
CA TYR A 41 9.54 -25.00 8.67
C TYR A 41 10.34 -24.84 9.96
N THR A 42 11.64 -24.60 9.84
CA THR A 42 12.59 -24.52 10.98
C THR A 42 12.85 -23.09 11.45
N ALA A 43 12.58 -22.08 10.61
CA ALA A 43 12.84 -20.68 10.96
C ALA A 43 11.84 -20.11 11.98
N LYS A 44 12.16 -18.95 12.54
CA LYS A 44 11.33 -18.26 13.53
C LYS A 44 10.19 -17.53 12.82
N ALA A 45 8.97 -18.06 12.91
CA ALA A 45 7.77 -17.30 12.60
C ALA A 45 7.56 -16.24 13.69
N SER A 46 7.58 -14.96 13.33
CA SER A 46 7.35 -13.83 14.23
C SER A 46 6.02 -13.19 13.93
N ILE A 47 5.31 -12.74 14.96
CA ILE A 47 4.02 -12.09 14.79
C ILE A 47 4.21 -10.80 13.97
N PRO A 48 3.31 -10.47 13.01
CA PRO A 48 3.33 -9.18 12.36
C PRO A 48 3.13 -8.07 13.39
N HIS A 49 3.96 -7.02 13.33
CA HIS A 49 3.86 -5.87 14.22
C HIS A 49 3.29 -4.68 13.44
N TYR A 50 2.48 -3.85 14.12
CA TYR A 50 2.10 -2.56 13.55
C TYR A 50 3.35 -1.71 13.33
N LEU A 51 3.36 -0.97 12.22
CA LEU A 51 4.40 0.02 11.95
C LEU A 51 4.47 1.05 13.09
N PRO A 52 5.66 1.58 13.42
CA PRO A 52 5.78 2.74 14.30
C PRO A 52 4.87 3.89 13.83
N LYS A 53 4.52 4.82 14.73
CA LYS A 53 3.62 5.95 14.39
C LYS A 53 4.15 6.80 13.22
N ASP A 54 5.46 6.90 13.10
CA ASP A 54 6.17 7.64 12.06
C ASP A 54 6.63 6.73 10.91
N GLY A 55 6.26 5.44 10.99
CA GLY A 55 6.55 4.45 9.97
C GLY A 55 5.79 4.74 8.70
N VAL A 56 6.45 4.54 7.57
CA VAL A 56 5.90 4.71 6.24
C VAL A 56 5.60 3.35 5.63
N ARG A 57 4.35 3.14 5.19
CA ARG A 57 3.96 1.91 4.50
C ARG A 57 3.84 2.18 3.01
N GLU A 58 4.12 1.15 2.24
CA GLU A 58 3.83 1.12 0.82
C GLU A 58 2.34 1.31 0.54
N ILE A 59 2.03 2.02 -0.55
CA ILE A 59 0.66 2.30 -0.98
C ILE A 59 0.53 1.88 -2.45
N THR A 60 -0.48 1.05 -2.75
CA THR A 60 -0.77 0.59 -4.11
C THR A 60 -2.02 1.29 -4.65
N PHE A 61 -1.93 1.84 -5.87
CA PHE A 61 -3.01 2.44 -6.63
C PHE A 61 -3.47 1.45 -7.71
N THR A 62 -4.77 1.15 -7.71
CA THR A 62 -5.41 0.30 -8.73
C THR A 62 -5.83 1.15 -9.94
N PRO A 63 -6.23 0.54 -11.08
CA PRO A 63 -6.56 1.27 -12.31
C PRO A 63 -7.67 2.32 -12.16
N ALA A 64 -8.52 2.22 -11.14
CA ALA A 64 -9.53 3.24 -10.84
C ALA A 64 -8.93 4.54 -10.27
N HIS A 65 -7.70 4.50 -9.77
CA HIS A 65 -7.06 5.59 -9.03
C HIS A 65 -5.90 6.24 -9.78
N PHE A 66 -5.50 5.74 -10.94
CA PHE A 66 -4.50 6.38 -11.80
C PHE A 66 -4.94 6.43 -13.27
N LYS A 67 -4.31 7.31 -14.04
CA LYS A 67 -4.44 7.32 -15.51
C LYS A 67 -3.06 7.52 -16.13
N ILE A 68 -2.85 6.94 -17.30
CA ILE A 68 -1.70 7.25 -18.14
C ILE A 68 -2.10 8.40 -19.07
N ILE A 69 -1.36 9.50 -19.04
CA ILE A 69 -1.58 10.69 -19.87
C ILE A 69 -0.23 11.14 -20.38
N GLN A 70 -0.04 11.21 -21.71
CA GLN A 70 1.19 11.73 -22.32
C GLN A 70 2.48 11.13 -21.70
N ASN A 71 2.53 9.80 -21.57
CA ASN A 71 3.65 9.05 -20.98
C ASN A 71 3.92 9.37 -19.49
N GLN A 72 2.92 9.87 -18.77
CA GLN A 72 2.98 10.08 -17.33
C GLN A 72 1.86 9.33 -16.63
N ILE A 73 2.17 8.79 -15.46
CA ILE A 73 1.20 8.26 -14.52
C ILE A 73 0.66 9.43 -13.70
N ARG A 74 -0.63 9.72 -13.87
CA ARG A 74 -1.39 10.65 -13.05
C ARG A 74 -2.11 9.91 -11.93
N LEU A 75 -1.65 10.06 -10.70
CA LEU A 75 -2.30 9.49 -9.51
C LEU A 75 -3.37 10.44 -8.95
N SER A 76 -4.56 9.90 -8.71
CA SER A 76 -5.66 10.62 -8.05
C SER A 76 -5.51 10.53 -6.54
N LEU A 77 -5.34 11.68 -5.91
CA LEU A 77 -5.15 11.75 -4.46
C LEU A 77 -6.47 11.69 -3.68
N PRO A 78 -6.44 11.24 -2.42
CA PRO A 78 -7.52 11.44 -1.46
C PRO A 78 -7.93 12.91 -1.32
N LYS A 79 -9.23 13.19 -1.17
CA LYS A 79 -9.77 14.55 -0.96
C LYS A 79 -9.02 15.32 0.15
N GLN A 80 -8.68 14.65 1.23
CA GLN A 80 -8.02 15.26 2.38
C GLN A 80 -6.58 15.67 2.08
N ILE A 81 -5.84 14.83 1.34
CA ILE A 81 -4.49 15.16 0.86
C ILE A 81 -4.55 16.33 -0.12
N LYS A 82 -5.57 16.37 -0.99
CA LYS A 82 -5.76 17.49 -1.91
C LYS A 82 -5.95 18.82 -1.19
N ILE A 83 -6.73 18.82 -0.10
CA ILE A 83 -6.96 20.02 0.71
C ILE A 83 -5.70 20.39 1.48
N LYS A 84 -5.07 19.42 2.17
CA LYS A 84 -3.90 19.65 3.03
C LYS A 84 -2.70 20.22 2.28
N TYR A 85 -2.43 19.71 1.08
CA TYR A 85 -1.25 20.11 0.30
C TYR A 85 -1.59 20.98 -0.91
N ASN A 86 -2.87 21.33 -1.12
CA ASN A 86 -3.36 22.06 -2.30
C ASN A 86 -2.93 21.43 -3.64
N VAL A 87 -2.85 20.10 -3.70
CA VAL A 87 -2.43 19.35 -4.89
C VAL A 87 -3.54 18.39 -5.32
N LYS A 88 -4.00 18.46 -6.58
CA LYS A 88 -5.10 17.61 -7.06
C LYS A 88 -4.65 16.21 -7.50
N TYR A 89 -3.45 16.12 -8.09
CA TYR A 89 -2.88 14.92 -8.68
C TYR A 89 -1.36 14.90 -8.49
N LEU A 90 -0.78 13.70 -8.46
CA LEU A 90 0.67 13.53 -8.64
C LEU A 90 0.94 13.00 -10.03
N TYR A 91 2.07 13.42 -10.61
CA TYR A 91 2.50 13.02 -11.94
C TYR A 91 3.88 12.37 -11.84
N PHE A 92 4.02 11.19 -12.43
CA PHE A 92 5.29 10.46 -12.49
C PHE A 92 5.60 10.09 -13.94
N PRO A 93 6.83 10.33 -14.42
CA PRO A 93 7.22 9.89 -15.76
C PRO A 93 7.23 8.36 -15.82
N ILE A 94 6.74 7.82 -16.93
CA ILE A 94 6.81 6.38 -17.19
C ILE A 94 8.22 6.06 -17.72
N PRO A 95 8.92 5.06 -17.13
CA PRO A 95 10.19 4.61 -17.66
C PRO A 95 10.08 4.17 -19.13
N PRO A 96 11.07 4.49 -19.97
CA PRO A 96 10.99 4.29 -21.42
C PRO A 96 10.73 2.84 -21.84
N HIS A 97 11.13 1.87 -21.02
CA HIS A 97 10.97 0.44 -21.28
C HIS A 97 9.55 -0.10 -21.04
N ILE A 98 8.63 0.71 -20.47
CA ILE A 98 7.23 0.30 -20.22
C ILE A 98 6.18 1.22 -20.87
N ILE A 99 6.57 2.14 -21.75
CA ILE A 99 5.70 3.22 -22.29
C ILE A 99 4.43 2.71 -22.99
N ASP A 100 4.40 1.46 -23.47
CA ASP A 100 3.23 0.86 -24.15
C ASP A 100 2.70 -0.41 -23.46
N GLN A 101 3.14 -0.66 -22.22
CA GLN A 101 2.70 -1.84 -21.48
C GLN A 101 1.43 -1.57 -20.65
N PRO A 102 0.52 -2.54 -20.51
CA PRO A 102 -0.64 -2.39 -19.65
C PRO A 102 -0.20 -2.35 -18.18
N VAL A 103 -0.28 -1.17 -17.57
CA VAL A 103 -0.02 -0.99 -16.14
C VAL A 103 -1.24 -1.47 -15.35
N LYS A 104 -1.05 -2.51 -14.54
CA LYS A 104 -2.10 -3.05 -13.67
C LYS A 104 -2.21 -2.27 -12.36
N GLU A 105 -1.07 -1.92 -11.78
CA GLU A 105 -0.98 -1.29 -10.46
C GLU A 105 0.21 -0.32 -10.43
N VAL A 106 0.09 0.71 -9.61
CA VAL A 106 1.19 1.64 -9.32
C VAL A 106 1.45 1.60 -7.82
N GLN A 107 2.66 1.25 -7.43
CA GLN A 107 3.04 1.06 -6.04
C GLN A 107 4.07 2.13 -5.65
N ILE A 108 3.79 2.88 -4.59
CA ILE A 108 4.72 3.87 -4.06
C ILE A 108 5.44 3.24 -2.88
N GLN A 109 6.71 2.93 -3.09
CA GLN A 109 7.62 2.49 -2.04
C GLN A 109 8.30 3.70 -1.39
N PRO A 110 8.12 3.94 -0.09
CA PRO A 110 8.89 4.94 0.61
C PRO A 110 10.37 4.52 0.63
N TYR A 111 11.25 5.40 0.18
CA TYR A 111 12.69 5.20 0.25
C TYR A 111 13.24 5.74 1.58
N TYR A 112 12.78 5.16 2.69
CA TYR A 112 13.37 5.38 4.01
C TYR A 112 13.32 4.05 4.77
N GLY A 113 14.52 3.56 5.12
CA GLY A 113 14.75 2.35 5.91
C GLY A 113 14.65 2.59 7.41
#